data_AF-A0A0M3HFU6-F1
#
_entry.id   AF-A0A0M3HFU6-F1
#
_cell.length_a   1.000
_cell.length_b   1.000
_cell.length_c   1.000
_cell.angle_alpha   90.00
_cell.angle_beta   90.00
_cell.angle_gamma   90.00
#
_symmetry.space_group_name_H-M   'P 1'
#
loop_
_entity.id
_entity.type
_entity.pdbx_description
1 polymer ?
#
loop_
_entity_poly.entity_id
_entity_poly.type
_entity_poly.pdbx_seq_one_letter_code
_entity_poly.pdbx_strand_id
1 'polypeptide(L)'
;MCIIFFVQIEYFSSPVRECSAVKNKGHVCGAASKIRSKAKIQWYYDAETAMCLAFKYNGCGGNRNRFDTVHQCEFRCIPREGVYLIDIVAFLEDYGWCALSKEAYKDSGGQTRICFKRNLNNTQECPQGYACKMLAFFGVCCPKRTEGLFFFSLAFFV
;
A
#
# COMPACT_ATOMS: atom_id res chain seq x y z
N MET A 1 -40.56 -3.59 -6.25
CA MET A 1 -39.55 -3.64 -7.33
C MET A 1 -38.20 -3.30 -6.73
N CYS A 2 -37.53 -4.29 -6.14
CA CYS A 2 -36.15 -4.16 -5.67
C CYS A 2 -35.28 -4.76 -6.77
N ILE A 3 -34.63 -3.90 -7.53
CA ILE A 3 -33.71 -4.28 -8.57
C ILE A 3 -32.42 -4.76 -7.87
N ILE A 4 -32.48 -5.97 -7.32
CA ILE A 4 -31.29 -6.73 -6.93
C ILE A 4 -30.84 -7.44 -8.22
N PHE A 5 -30.21 -6.67 -9.12
CA PHE A 5 -29.48 -7.24 -10.25
C PHE A 5 -28.32 -8.04 -9.68
N PHE A 6 -28.39 -9.37 -9.83
CA PHE A 6 -27.37 -10.18 -10.51
C PHE A 6 -25.92 -9.65 -10.48
N VAL A 7 -25.38 -9.37 -9.29
CA VAL A 7 -23.93 -9.43 -9.07
C VAL A 7 -23.71 -10.73 -8.31
N GLN A 8 -23.40 -11.75 -9.10
CA GLN A 8 -22.99 -13.07 -8.65
C GLN A 8 -22.01 -12.93 -7.48
N ILE A 9 -22.33 -13.64 -6.40
CA ILE A 9 -21.52 -13.80 -5.21
C ILE A 9 -20.19 -14.47 -5.61
N GLU A 10 -19.24 -13.69 -6.15
CA GLU A 10 -17.84 -14.08 -6.39
C GLU A 10 -16.89 -13.33 -5.43
N TYR A 11 -17.43 -12.53 -4.51
CA TYR A 11 -16.64 -11.72 -3.56
C TYR A 11 -16.42 -12.38 -2.19
N PHE A 12 -16.87 -13.62 -1.96
CA PHE A 12 -16.88 -14.24 -0.61
C PHE A 12 -15.65 -15.08 -0.26
N SER A 13 -14.72 -15.33 -1.20
CA SER A 13 -13.40 -15.86 -0.85
C SER A 13 -12.41 -14.71 -0.70
N SER A 14 -12.26 -14.21 0.54
CA SER A 14 -11.18 -13.27 0.88
C SER A 14 -9.84 -13.79 0.31
N PRO A 15 -9.06 -12.95 -0.39
CA PRO A 15 -7.78 -13.36 -0.98
C PRO A 15 -6.85 -13.99 0.07
N VAL A 16 -7.00 -13.60 1.34
CA VAL A 16 -6.28 -14.16 2.49
C VAL A 16 -6.42 -15.69 2.58
N ARG A 17 -7.62 -16.25 2.37
CA ARG A 17 -7.83 -17.72 2.52
C ARG A 17 -7.24 -18.52 1.37
N GLU A 18 -7.22 -17.94 0.17
CA GLU A 18 -6.64 -18.57 -1.01
C GLU A 18 -5.12 -18.61 -0.88
N CYS A 19 -4.53 -17.52 -0.41
CA CYS A 19 -3.09 -17.34 -0.27
C CYS A 19 -2.49 -18.04 0.94
N SER A 20 -3.27 -18.33 1.99
CA SER A 20 -2.79 -19.05 3.17
C SER A 20 -2.70 -20.57 2.98
N ALA A 21 -3.15 -21.11 1.84
CA ALA A 21 -3.16 -22.56 1.63
C ALA A 21 -1.77 -23.11 1.33
N VAL A 22 -1.37 -24.22 1.94
CA VAL A 22 -0.07 -24.88 1.69
C VAL A 22 0.06 -25.29 0.21
N LYS A 23 1.27 -25.25 -0.34
CA LYS A 23 1.54 -25.68 -1.72
C LYS A 23 0.99 -27.09 -1.99
N ASN A 24 0.21 -27.23 -3.06
CA ASN A 24 -0.38 -28.50 -3.45
C ASN A 24 -0.06 -28.81 -4.92
N LYS A 25 0.78 -29.84 -5.13
CA LYS A 25 1.23 -30.28 -6.46
C LYS A 25 0.11 -30.89 -7.30
N GLY A 26 -1.03 -31.23 -6.70
CA GLY A 26 -2.09 -31.97 -7.36
C GLY A 26 -1.61 -33.34 -7.84
N HIS A 27 -2.34 -33.93 -8.78
CA HIS A 27 -2.01 -35.20 -9.40
C HIS A 27 -2.01 -35.06 -10.93
N VAL A 28 -1.43 -36.07 -11.60
CA VAL A 28 -1.45 -36.16 -13.05
C VAL A 28 -2.84 -36.65 -13.47
N CYS A 29 -3.56 -35.86 -14.25
CA CYS A 29 -4.82 -36.30 -14.83
C CYS A 29 -4.64 -36.95 -16.19
N GLY A 30 -5.65 -37.71 -16.60
CA GLY A 30 -5.61 -38.50 -17.82
C GLY A 30 -4.69 -39.71 -17.70
N ALA A 31 -4.41 -40.21 -16.48
CA ALA A 31 -3.65 -41.46 -16.30
C ALA A 31 -4.31 -42.65 -17.03
N ALA A 32 -5.63 -42.62 -17.20
CA ALA A 32 -6.43 -43.59 -17.95
C ALA A 32 -6.79 -43.13 -19.39
N SER A 33 -6.31 -41.96 -19.84
CA SER A 33 -6.56 -41.41 -21.18
C SER A 33 -5.25 -41.34 -21.99
N LYS A 34 -5.31 -41.43 -23.31
CA LYS A 34 -4.14 -41.21 -24.19
C LYS A 34 -3.55 -39.79 -24.07
N ILE A 35 -4.30 -38.86 -23.45
CA ILE A 35 -3.91 -37.47 -23.24
C ILE A 35 -3.58 -37.30 -21.74
N ARG A 36 -2.28 -37.25 -21.41
CA ARG A 36 -1.82 -36.98 -20.03
C ARG A 36 -1.62 -35.48 -19.82
N SER A 37 -1.93 -34.99 -18.62
CA SER A 37 -1.62 -33.61 -18.27
C SER A 37 -0.12 -33.39 -18.16
N LYS A 38 0.37 -32.35 -18.84
CA LYS A 38 1.77 -31.93 -18.75
C LYS A 38 1.98 -31.15 -17.47
N ALA A 39 2.96 -31.56 -16.67
CA ALA A 39 3.35 -30.80 -15.50
C ALA A 39 3.93 -29.43 -15.91
N LYS A 40 3.56 -28.38 -15.16
CA LYS A 40 3.94 -26.99 -15.43
C LYS A 40 4.52 -26.35 -14.17
N ILE A 41 5.43 -25.38 -14.36
CA ILE A 41 5.87 -24.50 -13.28
C ILE A 41 4.78 -23.46 -13.04
N GLN A 42 4.34 -23.36 -11.79
CA GLN A 42 3.40 -22.36 -11.30
C GLN A 42 3.95 -21.75 -10.01
N TRP A 43 3.31 -20.70 -9.53
CA TRP A 43 3.75 -19.91 -8.37
C TRP A 43 2.75 -20.08 -7.23
N TYR A 44 3.23 -20.19 -6.00
CA TYR A 44 2.39 -20.19 -4.79
C TYR A 44 2.94 -19.18 -3.79
N TYR A 45 2.06 -18.62 -2.96
CA TYR A 45 2.46 -17.75 -1.87
C TYR A 45 2.84 -18.60 -0.64
N ASP A 46 4.03 -18.38 -0.13
CA ASP A 46 4.52 -19.03 1.08
C ASP A 46 4.42 -18.06 2.26
N ALA A 47 3.46 -18.31 3.15
CA ALA A 47 3.20 -17.44 4.29
C ALA A 47 4.34 -17.43 5.34
N GLU A 48 5.18 -18.47 5.38
CA GLU A 48 6.33 -18.52 6.30
C GLU A 48 7.44 -17.56 5.88
N THR A 49 7.67 -17.47 4.57
CA THR A 49 8.69 -16.58 3.98
C THR A 49 8.12 -15.26 3.49
N ALA A 50 6.78 -15.13 3.47
CA ALA A 50 6.03 -14.04 2.87
C ALA A 50 6.38 -13.78 1.38
N MET A 51 6.75 -14.82 0.62
CA MET A 51 7.20 -14.71 -0.76
C MET A 51 6.41 -15.62 -1.72
N CYS A 52 6.36 -15.22 -2.99
CA CYS A 52 5.83 -16.05 -4.06
C CYS A 52 6.93 -16.96 -4.64
N LEU A 53 6.81 -18.27 -4.43
CA LEU A 53 7.81 -19.26 -4.82
C LEU A 53 7.30 -20.15 -5.95
N ALA A 54 8.21 -20.53 -6.86
CA ALA A 54 7.91 -21.44 -7.95
C ALA A 54 7.81 -22.89 -7.48
N PHE A 55 6.85 -23.65 -8.01
CA PHE A 55 6.70 -25.08 -7.76
C PHE A 55 6.15 -25.81 -8.99
N LYS A 56 6.36 -27.14 -9.02
CA LYS A 56 5.83 -28.01 -10.07
C LYS A 56 4.40 -28.45 -9.76
N TYR A 57 3.46 -28.11 -10.63
CA TYR A 57 2.07 -28.58 -10.59
C TYR A 57 1.86 -29.71 -11.60
N ASN A 58 1.18 -30.78 -11.18
CA ASN A 58 1.04 -32.03 -11.95
C ASN A 58 -0.08 -32.00 -12.98
N GLY A 59 -0.95 -30.99 -12.95
CA GLY A 59 -1.94 -30.72 -13.98
C GLY A 59 -3.39 -30.77 -13.51
N CYS A 60 -3.73 -31.55 -12.48
CA CYS A 60 -5.09 -31.61 -11.95
C CYS A 60 -5.19 -31.56 -10.41
N GLY A 61 -6.33 -31.04 -9.94
CA GLY A 61 -6.62 -30.85 -8.52
C GLY A 61 -5.84 -29.69 -7.89
N GLY A 62 -5.41 -29.89 -6.64
CA GLY A 62 -4.72 -28.88 -5.85
C GLY A 62 -5.66 -27.84 -5.24
N ASN A 63 -5.12 -26.66 -4.94
CA ASN A 63 -5.85 -25.53 -4.35
C ASN A 63 -5.65 -24.25 -5.17
N ARG A 64 -6.24 -23.15 -4.68
CA ARG A 64 -6.21 -21.83 -5.33
C ARG A 64 -4.94 -21.00 -5.03
N ASN A 65 -4.06 -21.45 -4.14
CA ASN A 65 -2.74 -20.81 -3.95
C ASN A 65 -1.79 -21.21 -5.08
N ARG A 66 -2.14 -20.84 -6.31
CA ARG A 66 -1.45 -21.30 -7.51
C ARG A 66 -1.70 -20.35 -8.68
N PHE A 67 -0.62 -19.79 -9.21
CA PHE A 67 -0.65 -18.73 -10.21
C PHE A 67 0.26 -19.04 -11.39
N ASP A 68 -0.06 -18.51 -12.57
CA ASP A 68 0.74 -18.74 -13.78
C ASP A 68 2.01 -17.89 -13.82
N THR A 69 2.00 -16.74 -13.15
CA THR A 69 3.14 -15.83 -13.06
C THR A 69 3.41 -15.39 -11.63
N VAL A 70 4.65 -15.03 -11.34
CA VAL A 70 5.04 -14.47 -10.03
C VAL A 70 4.25 -13.20 -9.72
N HIS A 71 4.09 -12.29 -10.70
CA HIS A 71 3.32 -11.07 -10.55
C HIS A 71 1.86 -11.31 -10.15
N GLN A 72 1.20 -12.34 -10.71
CA GLN A 72 -0.17 -12.69 -10.32
C GLN A 72 -0.24 -13.16 -8.86
N CYS A 73 0.74 -13.96 -8.44
CA CYS A 73 0.86 -14.41 -7.06
C CYS A 73 1.09 -13.21 -6.12
N GLU A 74 2.06 -12.36 -6.42
CA GLU A 74 2.42 -11.20 -5.60
C GLU A 74 1.25 -10.23 -5.49
N PHE A 75 0.63 -9.89 -6.62
CA PHE A 75 -0.52 -9.00 -6.67
C PHE A 75 -1.71 -9.53 -5.85
N ARG A 76 -1.92 -10.85 -5.83
CA ARG A 76 -3.06 -11.47 -5.14
C ARG A 76 -2.80 -11.70 -3.66
N CYS A 77 -1.57 -12.07 -3.29
CA CYS A 77 -1.27 -12.70 -2.01
C CYS A 77 -0.30 -11.96 -1.12
N ILE A 78 0.55 -11.09 -1.66
CA ILE A 78 1.40 -10.25 -0.82
C ILE A 78 0.52 -9.08 -0.38
N PRO A 79 0.10 -9.02 0.91
CA PRO A 79 -0.57 -7.84 1.39
C PRO A 79 0.41 -6.68 1.21
N ARG A 80 -0.03 -5.68 0.45
CA ARG A 80 0.61 -4.37 0.50
C ARG A 80 0.18 -3.75 1.82
N GLU A 81 0.80 -4.20 2.91
CA GLU A 81 0.72 -3.44 4.15
C GLU A 81 1.29 -2.05 3.86
N GLY A 82 0.39 -1.09 3.64
CA GLY A 82 0.73 0.30 3.36
C GLY A 82 0.99 0.70 1.90
N VAL A 83 0.40 0.03 0.89
CA VAL A 83 0.26 0.66 -0.43
C VAL A 83 -1.13 0.41 -0.99
N TYR A 84 -2.11 1.07 -0.38
CA TYR A 84 -3.41 1.23 -0.99
C TYR A 84 -3.30 2.22 -2.15
N LEU A 85 -4.16 2.13 -3.16
CA LEU A 85 -4.29 3.15 -4.22
C LEU A 85 -4.71 4.54 -3.71
N ILE A 86 -4.90 4.69 -2.38
CA ILE A 86 -4.97 5.98 -1.69
C ILE A 86 -3.58 6.56 -1.35
N ASP A 87 -2.48 5.80 -1.48
CA ASP A 87 -1.13 6.27 -1.17
C ASP A 87 -0.42 6.99 -2.30
N ILE A 88 -0.89 6.90 -3.56
CA ILE A 88 -0.48 7.93 -4.54
C ILE A 88 -1.03 9.30 -4.11
N VAL A 89 -2.21 9.31 -3.48
CA VAL A 89 -2.80 10.54 -2.91
C VAL A 89 -2.16 10.88 -1.55
N ALA A 90 -1.80 9.90 -0.70
CA ALA A 90 -1.17 10.15 0.60
C ALA A 90 0.34 10.48 0.53
N PHE A 91 1.10 9.90 -0.42
CA PHE A 91 2.43 10.43 -0.78
C PHE A 91 2.32 11.87 -1.31
N LEU A 92 1.17 12.28 -1.86
CA LEU A 92 0.93 13.66 -2.30
C LEU A 92 0.32 14.56 -1.21
N GLU A 93 -0.18 14.02 -0.09
CA GLU A 93 -0.74 14.83 1.01
C GLU A 93 0.21 14.98 2.22
N ASP A 94 1.11 14.02 2.48
CA ASP A 94 2.07 14.12 3.60
C ASP A 94 3.52 14.45 3.20
N TYR A 95 3.85 14.42 1.90
CA TYR A 95 5.02 15.15 1.38
C TYR A 95 4.70 16.65 1.32
N GLY A 96 4.50 17.21 2.51
CA GLY A 96 4.42 18.62 2.82
C GLY A 96 3.54 19.40 1.85
N TRP A 97 2.23 19.40 2.11
CA TRP A 97 1.30 20.43 1.58
C TRP A 97 2.01 21.79 1.51
N CYS A 98 2.63 22.22 2.61
CA CYS A 98 3.37 23.48 2.70
C CYS A 98 4.64 23.59 1.82
N ALA A 99 5.35 22.49 1.55
CA ALA A 99 6.54 22.50 0.70
C ALA A 99 6.19 22.69 -0.79
N LEU A 100 5.04 22.18 -1.22
CA LEU A 100 4.59 22.19 -2.61
C LEU A 100 3.56 23.30 -2.92
N SER A 101 2.72 23.69 -1.96
CA SER A 101 1.65 24.69 -2.12
C SER A 101 2.10 26.16 -1.99
N LYS A 102 3.39 26.41 -1.74
CA LYS A 102 3.99 27.75 -1.48
C LYS A 102 3.57 28.44 -0.17
N GLU A 103 3.02 27.70 0.79
CA GLU A 103 2.67 28.18 2.14
C GLU A 103 3.83 28.04 3.17
N ALA A 104 5.04 27.72 2.72
CA ALA A 104 6.23 27.70 3.56
C ALA A 104 6.60 29.09 4.09
N TYR A 105 7.23 29.14 5.27
CA TYR A 105 7.73 30.39 5.84
C TYR A 105 8.73 31.06 4.88
N LYS A 106 8.46 32.32 4.57
CA LYS A 106 9.37 33.19 3.81
C LYS A 106 10.02 34.18 4.75
N ASP A 107 11.31 34.44 4.56
CA ASP A 107 12.00 35.50 5.26
C ASP A 107 11.60 36.90 4.73
N SER A 108 12.20 37.94 5.29
CA SER A 108 11.98 39.34 4.88
C SER A 108 12.38 39.63 3.43
N GLY A 109 13.18 38.76 2.80
CA GLY A 109 13.56 38.84 1.39
C GLY A 109 12.65 38.02 0.46
N GLY A 110 11.62 37.36 1.01
CA GLY A 110 10.70 36.53 0.24
C GLY A 110 11.24 35.12 -0.08
N GLN A 111 12.37 34.72 0.49
CA GLN A 111 12.98 33.41 0.27
C GLN A 111 12.46 32.38 1.29
N THR A 112 12.19 31.16 0.84
CA THR A 112 11.74 30.06 1.70
C THR A 112 12.84 29.63 2.68
N ARG A 113 12.52 29.57 3.97
CA ARG A 113 13.47 29.14 5.01
C ARG A 113 13.59 27.62 5.06
N ILE A 114 14.79 27.14 4.74
CA ILE A 114 15.21 25.74 4.85
C ILE A 114 15.62 25.45 6.30
N CYS A 115 15.48 24.20 6.75
CA CYS A 115 15.90 23.72 8.07
C CYS A 115 16.58 22.35 7.95
N PHE A 116 17.52 22.07 8.87
CA PHE A 116 18.26 20.81 8.90
C PHE A 116 18.28 20.27 10.33
N LYS A 117 17.95 18.99 10.54
CA LYS A 117 18.16 18.33 11.84
C LYS A 117 19.64 17.92 11.95
N ARG A 118 20.50 18.80 12.49
CA ARG A 118 21.84 18.44 13.00
C ARG A 118 21.97 18.84 14.47
N ASN A 119 22.66 17.97 15.21
CA ASN A 119 23.00 17.98 16.64
C ASN A 119 22.88 19.30 17.45
N LEU A 120 22.24 19.12 18.62
CA LEU A 120 21.93 19.94 19.80
C LEU A 120 22.48 21.36 20.09
N ASN A 121 23.46 21.93 19.38
CA ASN A 121 24.07 23.20 19.83
C ASN A 121 24.01 24.37 18.83
N ASN A 122 23.31 24.23 17.72
CA ASN A 122 22.86 25.38 16.92
C ASN A 122 21.72 24.96 15.97
N THR A 123 20.51 24.85 16.50
CA THR A 123 19.33 24.48 15.70
C THR A 123 18.98 25.65 14.77
N GLN A 124 19.05 25.42 13.45
CA GLN A 124 18.32 26.22 12.46
C GLN A 124 16.83 25.90 12.62
N GLU A 125 16.28 26.33 13.75
CA GLU A 125 14.93 26.04 14.17
C GLU A 125 13.98 26.99 13.45
N CYS A 126 12.81 26.45 13.10
CA CYS A 126 11.79 27.24 12.44
C CYS A 126 11.22 28.27 13.42
N PRO A 127 10.77 29.43 12.92
CA PRO A 127 10.12 30.45 13.75
C PRO A 127 8.94 29.87 14.57
N GLN A 128 8.54 30.56 15.63
CA GLN A 128 7.42 30.14 16.45
C GLN A 128 6.15 29.94 15.60
N GLY A 129 5.43 28.84 15.83
CA GLY A 129 4.28 28.44 15.01
C GLY A 129 4.64 27.62 13.77
N TYR A 130 5.93 27.43 13.46
CA TYR A 130 6.40 26.61 12.35
C TYR A 130 7.19 25.38 12.85
N ALA A 131 7.08 24.28 12.13
CA ALA A 131 7.83 23.05 12.33
C ALA A 131 8.69 22.73 11.10
N CYS A 132 9.86 22.16 11.34
CA CYS A 132 10.73 21.68 10.28
C CYS A 132 10.17 20.37 9.71
N LYS A 133 9.65 20.43 8.47
CA LYS A 133 9.20 19.26 7.72
C LYS A 133 10.32 18.83 6.79
N MET A 134 10.90 17.67 7.07
CA MET A 134 12.02 17.12 6.30
C MET A 134 11.50 16.56 4.98
N LEU A 135 12.13 16.98 3.88
CA LEU A 135 12.04 16.32 2.57
C LEU A 135 13.19 15.30 2.48
N ALA A 136 13.44 14.77 1.28
CA ALA A 136 14.45 13.74 1.03
C ALA A 136 15.86 14.10 1.55
N PHE A 137 16.25 15.38 1.53
CA PHE A 137 17.62 15.82 1.90
C PHE A 137 17.70 17.06 2.80
N PHE A 138 16.71 17.94 2.71
CA PHE A 138 16.62 19.18 3.49
C PHE A 138 15.18 19.33 4.00
N GLY A 139 14.98 20.07 5.09
CA GLY A 139 13.65 20.40 5.57
C GLY A 139 13.23 21.82 5.19
N VAL A 140 11.94 22.08 5.22
CA VAL A 140 11.37 23.43 5.10
C VAL A 140 10.51 23.77 6.30
N CYS A 141 10.46 25.05 6.65
CA CYS A 141 9.66 25.53 7.77
C CYS A 141 8.19 25.70 7.38
N CYS A 142 7.35 24.84 7.95
CA CYS A 142 5.91 24.78 7.66
C CYS A 142 5.07 25.10 8.89
N PRO A 143 3.91 25.74 8.75
CA PRO A 143 3.04 26.02 9.89
C PRO A 143 2.71 24.71 10.62
N LYS A 144 2.79 24.71 11.94
CA LYS A 144 2.36 23.58 12.77
C LYS A 144 0.85 23.42 12.57
N ARG A 145 0.39 22.20 12.25
CA ARG A 145 -1.05 21.90 12.22
C ARG A 145 -1.56 22.10 13.64
N THR A 146 -2.23 23.21 13.90
CA THR A 146 -2.92 23.43 15.16
C THR A 146 -4.09 22.45 15.19
N GLU A 147 -4.11 21.52 16.13
CA GLU A 147 -5.26 20.65 16.42
C GLU A 147 -6.42 21.45 17.04
N GLY A 148 -6.73 22.64 16.50
CA GLY A 148 -7.60 23.64 17.12
C GLY A 148 -8.52 24.37 16.15
N LEU A 149 -8.78 23.83 14.96
CA LEU A 149 -9.78 24.38 14.04
C LEU A 149 -10.86 23.38 13.60
N PHE A 150 -11.04 22.28 14.35
CA PHE A 150 -12.20 21.39 14.23
C PHE A 150 -13.30 21.67 15.28
N PHE A 151 -13.22 22.79 16.01
CA PHE A 151 -14.22 23.18 17.02
C PHE A 151 -15.06 24.42 16.67
N PHE A 152 -14.82 25.08 15.53
CA PHE A 152 -15.57 26.30 15.14
C PHE A 152 -16.74 26.08 14.18
N SER A 153 -17.11 24.83 13.84
CA SER A 153 -18.32 24.58 13.04
C SER A 153 -19.54 24.10 13.83
N LEU A 154 -19.45 23.97 15.16
CA LEU A 154 -20.57 23.55 16.01
C LEU A 154 -21.16 24.68 16.88
N ALA A 155 -20.86 25.94 16.57
CA ALA A 155 -21.42 27.10 17.28
C ALA A 155 -22.31 28.02 16.41
N PHE A 156 -22.71 27.58 15.21
CA PHE A 156 -23.65 28.32 14.35
C PHE A 156 -25.00 27.61 14.10
N PHE A 157 -25.27 26.51 14.79
CA PHE A 157 -26.57 25.85 14.80
C PHE A 157 -27.09 25.67 16.24
N VAL A 158 -27.19 26.77 16.97
CA VAL A 158 -28.12 26.94 18.09
C VAL A 158 -29.02 28.11 17.76
#